data_AF-A0A956JHX5-F1
#
_entry.id   AF-A0A956JHX5-F1
#
_cell.length_a   1.000
_cell.length_b   1.000
_cell.length_c   1.000
_cell.angle_alpha   90.00
_cell.angle_beta   90.00
_cell.angle_gamma   90.00
#
_symmetry.space_group_name_H-M   'P 1'
#
loop_
_entity.id
_entity.type
_entity.pdbx_description
1 polymer ?
#
loop_
_entity_poly.entity_id
_entity_poly.type
_entity_poly.pdbx_seq_one_letter_code
_entity_poly.pdbx_strand_id
1 'polypeptide(L)'
;MSDDDEILLPPAGDRQWILDALAELVRARGPAHLLVAPLLVATPDYLPDRWVGGEASVRRLLRRLMIYADLPYDEVEVEVYAVGDERARVGRPSGKLAGVCDLWLVEARGRRARFAVEATLLGDPEAVAAAASRAIADAFRRTHGIHSADPADEQRRVDLTAVYLGFGRLTADAAHRYAKGGNRPVRQGLLSPKAACFALAAVAVARELDRRSIKTIAAGFQANQRAFFKRSVEALRGIEPPLAERLGLPPRPEWPSPPSLAELTAPLRGGDDDADEVAEVAEERGIVGANKGKPVFRVERRAGLRIARTVVMACVMLGGLATRPQMGELLTMEQVVAGAIVLGIASLLLGSLFRESRCSEPKCGASLRPEMTECPRCGGTIRGTIRHPRERLAAEEALSAEAEAPLSGGSSGA
;
A
#
# COMPACT_ATOMS: atom_id res chain seq x y z
N MET A 1 34.95 11.01 5.49
CA MET A 1 33.50 11.06 5.23
C MET A 1 33.32 12.05 4.10
N SER A 2 32.79 11.65 2.95
CA SER A 2 32.61 12.55 1.80
C SER A 2 31.39 13.46 2.01
N ASP A 3 31.30 14.59 1.30
CA ASP A 3 30.11 15.46 1.34
C ASP A 3 28.83 14.67 0.99
N ASP A 4 28.94 13.71 0.07
CA ASP A 4 27.85 12.79 -0.27
C ASP A 4 27.38 11.94 0.91
N ASP A 5 28.28 11.58 1.85
CA ASP A 5 27.92 10.80 3.04
C ASP A 5 27.02 11.58 3.99
N GLU A 6 27.26 12.88 4.13
CA GLU A 6 26.43 13.75 4.98
C GLU A 6 25.01 13.87 4.39
N ILE A 7 24.92 13.93 3.06
CA ILE A 7 23.64 14.06 2.34
C ILE A 7 22.90 12.74 2.25
N LEU A 8 23.57 11.60 2.10
CA LEU A 8 22.91 10.33 1.77
C LEU A 8 22.83 9.33 2.93
N LEU A 9 23.67 9.46 3.96
CA LEU A 9 23.63 8.61 5.14
C LEU A 9 22.86 9.30 6.28
N PRO A 10 22.25 8.54 7.21
CA PRO A 10 21.74 9.13 8.43
C PRO A 10 22.90 9.68 9.29
N PRO A 11 22.61 10.61 10.22
CA PRO A 11 23.61 11.15 11.14
C PRO A 11 24.41 10.06 11.85
N ALA A 12 25.66 10.34 12.22
CA ALA A 12 26.56 9.34 12.82
C ALA A 12 25.97 8.69 14.09
N GLY A 13 25.32 9.48 14.95
CA GLY A 13 24.62 8.97 16.14
C GLY A 13 23.48 8.02 15.80
N ASP A 14 22.71 8.30 14.74
CA ASP A 14 21.65 7.40 14.28
C ASP A 14 22.22 6.10 13.70
N ARG A 15 23.33 6.17 12.94
CA ARG A 15 24.02 4.96 12.44
C ARG A 15 24.45 4.06 13.59
N GLN A 16 25.10 4.65 14.59
CA GLN A 16 25.54 3.95 15.79
C GLN A 16 24.36 3.29 16.51
N TRP A 17 23.32 4.08 16.81
CA TRP A 17 22.11 3.59 17.48
C TRP A 17 21.43 2.46 16.71
N ILE A 18 21.33 2.53 15.37
CA ILE A 18 20.72 1.47 14.55
C ILE A 18 21.50 0.16 14.71
N LEU A 19 22.82 0.21 14.60
CA LEU A 19 23.66 -0.98 14.67
C LEU A 19 23.65 -1.59 16.07
N ASP A 20 23.72 -0.75 17.11
CA ASP A 20 23.70 -1.21 18.49
C ASP A 20 22.33 -1.82 18.85
N ALA A 21 21.23 -1.19 18.43
CA ALA A 21 19.88 -1.72 18.65
C ALA A 21 19.60 -3.00 17.85
N LEU A 22 20.18 -3.17 16.65
CA LEU A 22 20.13 -4.45 15.93
C LEU A 22 20.92 -5.54 16.65
N ALA A 23 22.12 -5.23 17.14
CA ALA A 23 22.94 -6.17 17.90
C ALA A 23 22.24 -6.60 19.21
N GLU A 24 21.58 -5.67 19.91
CA GLU A 24 20.74 -5.96 21.07
C GLU A 24 19.59 -6.92 20.72
N LEU A 25 18.90 -6.67 19.60
CA LEU A 25 17.80 -7.51 19.15
C LEU A 25 18.27 -8.92 18.76
N VAL A 26 19.40 -9.02 18.05
CA VAL A 26 20.06 -10.30 17.74
C VAL A 26 20.44 -11.05 19.02
N ARG A 27 20.99 -10.36 20.02
CA ARG A 27 21.33 -10.98 21.31
C ARG A 27 20.10 -11.48 22.05
N ALA A 28 18.99 -10.74 21.99
CA ALA A 28 17.77 -11.08 22.70
C ALA A 28 16.95 -12.21 22.03
N ARG A 29 16.93 -12.25 20.69
CA ARG A 29 16.02 -13.12 19.91
C ARG A 29 16.73 -14.06 18.93
N GLY A 30 18.06 -14.00 18.87
CA GLY A 30 18.87 -14.77 17.94
C GLY A 30 19.03 -14.10 16.57
N PRO A 31 19.92 -14.64 15.73
CA PRO A 31 20.22 -14.03 14.43
C PRO A 31 19.31 -14.48 13.29
N ALA A 32 18.46 -15.50 13.51
CA ALA A 32 17.75 -16.21 12.45
C ALA A 32 16.90 -15.29 11.56
N HIS A 33 16.02 -14.46 12.12
CA HIS A 33 15.21 -13.56 11.31
C HIS A 33 16.06 -12.57 10.51
N LEU A 34 17.09 -12.00 11.14
CA LEU A 34 18.00 -11.07 10.48
C LEU A 34 18.73 -11.72 9.30
N LEU A 35 19.18 -12.96 9.44
CA LEU A 35 19.99 -13.66 8.44
C LEU A 35 19.17 -14.33 7.34
N VAL A 36 18.06 -14.98 7.68
CA VAL A 36 17.40 -15.92 6.75
C VAL A 36 15.91 -15.67 6.52
N ALA A 37 15.24 -14.79 7.28
CA ALA A 37 13.84 -14.47 6.98
C ALA A 37 13.72 -13.87 5.57
N PRO A 38 12.69 -14.20 4.76
CA PRO A 38 12.51 -13.59 3.45
C PRO A 38 12.47 -12.05 3.54
N LEU A 39 12.99 -11.36 2.52
CA LEU A 39 12.85 -9.89 2.43
C LEU A 39 11.54 -9.58 1.71
N LEU A 40 10.48 -9.32 2.49
CA LEU A 40 9.13 -9.21 1.96
C LEU A 40 8.95 -7.98 1.07
N VAL A 41 8.20 -8.19 -0.01
CA VAL A 41 7.66 -7.14 -0.88
C VAL A 41 6.16 -7.38 -0.97
N ALA A 42 5.37 -6.32 -1.20
CA ALA A 42 3.92 -6.42 -1.37
C ALA A 42 3.54 -6.99 -2.76
N THR A 43 3.99 -8.21 -3.04
CA THR A 43 3.67 -8.95 -4.27
C THR A 43 2.99 -10.28 -3.93
N PRO A 44 2.23 -10.87 -4.87
CA PRO A 44 1.59 -12.18 -4.65
C PRO A 44 2.58 -13.31 -4.29
N ASP A 45 3.85 -13.19 -4.68
CA ASP A 45 4.87 -14.20 -4.36
C ASP A 45 5.16 -14.30 -2.85
N TYR A 46 4.98 -13.21 -2.10
CA TYR A 46 5.19 -13.16 -0.65
C TYR A 46 3.87 -13.03 0.13
N LEU A 47 2.89 -12.34 -0.46
CA LEU A 47 1.58 -12.07 0.11
C LEU A 47 0.50 -12.58 -0.87
N PRO A 48 0.32 -13.91 -0.99
CA PRO A 48 -0.60 -14.49 -1.97
C PRO A 48 -2.07 -14.30 -1.62
N ASP A 49 -2.35 -13.92 -0.37
CA ASP A 49 -3.71 -13.86 0.16
C ASP A 49 -4.52 -12.78 -0.55
N ARG A 50 -5.78 -13.12 -0.88
CA ARG A 50 -6.66 -12.24 -1.63
C ARG A 50 -6.96 -10.95 -0.85
N TRP A 51 -6.72 -9.81 -1.51
CA TRP A 51 -7.09 -8.50 -1.02
C TRP A 51 -8.36 -8.00 -1.69
N VAL A 52 -9.44 -7.83 -0.92
CA VAL A 52 -10.70 -7.21 -1.36
C VAL A 52 -10.98 -5.88 -0.64
N GLY A 53 -10.06 -5.45 0.22
CA GLY A 53 -10.28 -4.38 1.19
C GLY A 53 -11.06 -4.86 2.41
N GLY A 54 -11.24 -3.98 3.40
CA GLY A 54 -12.00 -4.28 4.60
C GLY A 54 -11.25 -5.10 5.64
N GLU A 55 -11.97 -5.42 6.72
CA GLU A 55 -11.46 -6.08 7.92
C GLU A 55 -10.87 -7.47 7.64
N ALA A 56 -11.58 -8.32 6.89
CA ALA A 56 -11.13 -9.67 6.58
C ALA A 56 -9.81 -9.70 5.80
N SER A 57 -9.63 -8.77 4.85
CA SER A 57 -8.36 -8.65 4.11
C SER A 57 -7.20 -8.25 5.03
N VAL A 58 -7.43 -7.32 5.98
CA VAL A 58 -6.42 -6.94 6.97
C VAL A 58 -6.10 -8.10 7.91
N ARG A 59 -7.12 -8.85 8.35
CA ARG A 59 -6.96 -10.03 9.21
C ARG A 59 -6.09 -11.08 8.54
N ARG A 60 -6.38 -11.44 7.27
CA ARG A 60 -5.57 -12.39 6.49
C ARG A 60 -4.12 -11.94 6.36
N LEU A 61 -3.92 -10.66 6.02
CA LEU A 61 -2.58 -10.08 5.93
C LEU A 61 -1.82 -10.14 7.26
N LEU A 62 -2.46 -9.80 8.38
CA LEU A 62 -1.84 -9.87 9.71
C LEU A 62 -1.47 -11.30 10.07
N ARG A 63 -2.37 -12.28 9.84
CA ARG A 63 -2.08 -13.71 10.05
C ARG A 63 -0.89 -14.17 9.22
N ARG A 64 -0.82 -13.78 7.93
CA ARG A 64 0.32 -14.08 7.07
C ARG A 64 1.61 -13.50 7.63
N LEU A 65 1.62 -12.24 8.04
CA LEU A 65 2.80 -11.58 8.60
C LEU A 65 3.21 -12.16 9.96
N MET A 66 2.26 -12.66 10.78
CA MET A 66 2.56 -13.39 12.01
C MET A 66 3.29 -14.70 11.74
N ILE A 67 2.94 -15.43 10.66
CA ILE A 67 3.67 -16.63 10.25
C ILE A 67 5.13 -16.28 9.90
N TYR A 68 5.36 -15.21 9.14
CA TYR A 68 6.71 -14.73 8.84
C TYR A 68 7.50 -14.31 10.09
N ALA A 69 6.81 -13.78 11.10
CA ALA A 69 7.39 -13.31 12.36
C ALA A 69 7.45 -14.38 13.47
N ASP A 70 7.05 -15.63 13.18
CA ASP A 70 6.97 -16.74 14.13
C ASP A 70 6.18 -16.38 15.41
N LEU A 71 5.01 -15.75 15.23
CA LEU A 71 4.14 -15.36 16.34
C LEU A 71 3.04 -16.39 16.61
N PRO A 72 2.76 -16.74 17.88
CA PRO A 72 1.88 -17.86 18.23
C PRO A 72 0.38 -17.49 18.30
N TYR A 73 -0.03 -16.44 17.58
CA TYR A 73 -1.42 -15.97 17.62
C TYR A 73 -2.25 -16.69 16.56
N ASP A 74 -3.28 -17.41 17.01
CA ASP A 74 -4.23 -18.07 16.11
C ASP A 74 -5.49 -17.21 15.91
N GLU A 75 -5.87 -16.45 16.94
CA GLU A 75 -7.05 -15.61 16.96
C GLU A 75 -6.64 -14.16 16.68
N VAL A 76 -6.93 -13.71 15.46
CA VAL A 76 -6.64 -12.33 15.04
C VAL A 76 -7.94 -11.57 14.84
N GLU A 77 -8.12 -10.52 15.61
CA GLU A 77 -9.24 -9.60 15.48
C GLU A 77 -8.78 -8.26 14.92
N VAL A 78 -9.63 -7.65 14.10
CA VAL A 78 -9.35 -6.35 13.50
C VAL A 78 -10.58 -5.50 13.67
N GLU A 79 -10.42 -4.30 14.21
CA GLU A 79 -11.51 -3.32 14.30
C GLU A 79 -11.20 -2.14 13.36
N VAL A 80 -12.15 -1.80 12.49
CA VAL A 80 -12.01 -0.69 11.54
C VAL A 80 -12.66 0.57 12.11
N TYR A 81 -11.89 1.65 12.18
CA TYR A 81 -12.32 2.93 12.74
C TYR A 81 -12.41 4.02 11.69
N ALA A 82 -13.43 4.87 11.80
CA ALA A 82 -13.49 6.12 11.03
C ALA A 82 -12.46 7.13 11.55
N VAL A 83 -12.06 8.08 10.70
CA VAL A 83 -11.18 9.17 11.10
C VAL A 83 -11.85 9.97 12.22
N GLY A 84 -11.13 10.14 13.34
CA GLY A 84 -11.62 10.90 14.49
C GLY A 84 -12.53 10.13 15.45
N ASP A 85 -12.74 8.82 15.26
CA ASP A 85 -13.48 8.00 16.23
C ASP A 85 -12.73 7.96 17.58
N GLU A 86 -13.38 8.38 18.66
CA GLU A 86 -12.76 8.44 19.99
C GLU A 86 -12.45 7.06 20.56
N ARG A 87 -13.18 6.01 20.14
CA ARG A 87 -12.92 4.62 20.53
C ARG A 87 -11.55 4.14 20.02
N ALA A 88 -11.09 4.71 18.90
CA ALA A 88 -9.78 4.44 18.33
C ALA A 88 -8.60 4.99 19.18
N ARG A 89 -8.86 5.68 20.31
CA ARG A 89 -7.80 6.17 21.20
C ARG A 89 -7.17 5.05 22.03
N VAL A 90 -7.86 3.92 22.24
CA VAL A 90 -7.33 2.82 23.04
C VAL A 90 -6.17 2.15 22.29
N GLY A 91 -4.99 2.15 22.92
CA GLY A 91 -3.76 1.55 22.36
C GLY A 91 -3.12 2.32 21.21
N ARG A 92 -3.74 3.39 20.71
CA ARG A 92 -3.16 4.22 19.64
C ARG A 92 -2.03 5.09 20.23
N PRO A 93 -0.86 5.18 19.58
CA PRO A 93 0.18 6.13 19.97
C PRO A 93 -0.39 7.56 20.02
N SER A 94 -0.14 8.27 21.13
CA SER A 94 -0.72 9.59 21.41
C SER A 94 0.34 10.70 21.46
N GLY A 95 -0.11 11.96 21.59
CA GLY A 95 0.78 13.12 21.69
C GLY A 95 1.61 13.35 20.42
N LYS A 96 2.94 13.51 20.57
CA LYS A 96 3.88 13.71 19.44
C LYS A 96 3.96 12.50 18.49
N LEU A 97 3.38 11.36 18.88
CA LEU A 97 3.33 10.13 18.11
C LEU A 97 1.98 9.90 17.43
N ALA A 98 1.02 10.81 17.62
CA ALA A 98 -0.27 10.76 16.94
C ALA A 98 -0.08 10.84 15.41
N GLY A 99 -0.78 9.97 14.67
CA GLY A 99 -0.70 9.91 13.20
C GLY A 99 0.53 9.19 12.64
N VAL A 100 1.37 8.58 13.48
CA VAL A 100 2.52 7.77 13.02
C VAL A 100 2.09 6.37 12.58
N CYS A 101 0.91 5.92 13.01
CA CYS A 101 0.35 4.59 12.72
C CYS A 101 -1.14 4.68 12.41
N ASP A 102 -1.51 4.13 11.26
CA ASP A 102 -2.90 3.95 10.82
C ASP A 102 -3.40 2.52 11.04
N LEU A 103 -2.51 1.61 11.47
CA LEU A 103 -2.82 0.27 11.95
C LEU A 103 -1.93 0.01 13.18
N TRP A 104 -2.54 -0.39 14.30
CA TRP A 104 -1.82 -0.64 15.55
C TRP A 104 -2.36 -1.84 16.32
N LEU A 105 -1.53 -2.36 17.22
CA LEU A 105 -1.90 -3.42 18.14
C LEU A 105 -2.62 -2.81 19.35
N VAL A 106 -3.86 -3.23 19.58
CA VAL A 106 -4.67 -2.85 20.74
C VAL A 106 -4.31 -3.73 21.93
N GLU A 107 -4.30 -5.04 21.70
CA GLU A 107 -4.12 -6.05 22.75
C GLU A 107 -3.45 -7.30 22.20
N ALA A 108 -2.57 -7.90 23.00
CA ALA A 108 -1.94 -9.19 22.74
C ALA A 108 -1.96 -10.01 24.03
N ARG A 109 -2.74 -11.09 24.07
CA ARG A 109 -2.91 -11.91 25.27
C ARG A 109 -3.15 -13.37 24.88
N GLY A 110 -2.34 -14.28 25.43
CA GLY A 110 -2.43 -15.71 25.12
C GLY A 110 -2.24 -15.95 23.62
N ARG A 111 -3.19 -16.64 22.98
CA ARG A 111 -3.19 -16.90 21.52
C ARG A 111 -4.01 -15.88 20.71
N ARG A 112 -4.48 -14.80 21.34
CA ARG A 112 -5.29 -13.76 20.71
C ARG A 112 -4.54 -12.44 20.58
N ALA A 113 -4.65 -11.82 19.40
CA ALA A 113 -4.15 -10.49 19.13
C ALA A 113 -5.24 -9.65 18.45
N ARG A 114 -5.49 -8.47 19.00
CA ARG A 114 -6.48 -7.52 18.49
C ARG A 114 -5.80 -6.28 17.95
N PHE A 115 -6.16 -5.93 16.72
CA PHE A 115 -5.63 -4.79 16.00
C PHE A 115 -6.75 -3.80 15.69
N ALA A 116 -6.36 -2.56 15.51
CA ALA A 116 -7.24 -1.51 15.02
C ALA A 116 -6.62 -0.88 13.77
N VAL A 117 -7.48 -0.46 12.84
CA VAL A 117 -7.07 0.15 11.57
C VAL A 117 -7.97 1.33 11.22
N GLU A 118 -7.38 2.41 10.72
CA GLU A 118 -8.11 3.57 10.21
C GLU A 118 -8.67 3.27 8.81
N ALA A 119 -9.96 3.53 8.59
CA ALA A 119 -10.66 3.16 7.36
C ALA A 119 -10.05 3.77 6.08
N THR A 120 -9.40 4.93 6.20
CA THR A 120 -8.70 5.61 5.11
C THR A 120 -7.52 4.82 4.57
N LEU A 121 -6.86 4.00 5.42
CA LEU A 121 -5.73 3.17 5.04
C LEU A 121 -6.13 2.04 4.07
N LEU A 122 -7.36 1.54 4.19
CA LEU A 122 -7.85 0.36 3.45
C LEU A 122 -7.89 0.55 1.93
N GLY A 123 -7.84 1.80 1.47
CA GLY A 123 -7.80 2.14 0.03
C GLY A 123 -6.43 1.99 -0.63
N ASP A 124 -5.35 1.77 0.13
CA ASP A 124 -4.00 1.57 -0.39
C ASP A 124 -3.37 0.27 0.18
N PRO A 125 -3.47 -0.86 -0.55
CA PRO A 125 -2.98 -2.15 -0.06
C PRO A 125 -1.48 -2.16 0.31
N GLU A 126 -0.66 -1.39 -0.41
CA GLU A 126 0.77 -1.27 -0.11
C GLU A 126 1.01 -0.52 1.21
N ALA A 127 0.21 0.52 1.49
CA ALA A 127 0.26 1.24 2.76
C ALA A 127 -0.23 0.36 3.92
N VAL A 128 -1.24 -0.48 3.69
CA VAL A 128 -1.70 -1.47 4.67
C VAL A 128 -0.58 -2.46 4.97
N ALA A 129 0.09 -3.02 3.95
CA ALA A 129 1.18 -3.99 4.14
C ALA A 129 2.32 -3.42 5.01
N ALA A 130 2.71 -2.17 4.77
CA ALA A 130 3.71 -1.50 5.58
C ALA A 130 3.24 -1.22 7.02
N ALA A 131 2.02 -0.72 7.21
CA ALA A 131 1.46 -0.48 8.54
C ALA A 131 1.28 -1.79 9.34
N ALA A 132 0.81 -2.86 8.68
CA ALA A 132 0.68 -4.19 9.26
C ALA A 132 2.05 -4.74 9.68
N SER A 133 3.09 -4.57 8.85
CA SER A 133 4.47 -4.96 9.21
C SER A 133 4.95 -4.31 10.50
N ARG A 134 4.64 -3.01 10.70
CA ARG A 134 4.97 -2.28 11.93
C ARG A 134 4.16 -2.79 13.12
N ALA A 135 2.87 -3.03 12.96
CA ALA A 135 2.03 -3.56 14.03
C ALA A 135 2.43 -4.98 14.47
N ILE A 136 2.86 -5.81 13.52
CA ILE A 136 3.43 -7.14 13.82
C ILE A 136 4.76 -7.01 14.55
N ALA A 137 5.59 -6.02 14.19
CA ALA A 137 6.82 -5.76 14.94
C ALA A 137 6.54 -5.30 16.39
N ASP A 138 5.50 -4.49 16.63
CA ASP A 138 5.05 -4.16 18.00
C ASP A 138 4.56 -5.43 18.73
N ALA A 139 3.72 -6.24 18.08
CA ALA A 139 3.27 -7.52 18.63
C ALA A 139 4.45 -8.44 19.00
N PHE A 140 5.45 -8.55 18.12
CA PHE A 140 6.66 -9.33 18.39
C PHE A 140 7.40 -8.81 19.62
N ARG A 141 7.55 -7.49 19.77
CA ARG A 141 8.22 -6.93 20.95
C ARG A 141 7.45 -7.24 22.23
N ARG A 142 6.12 -7.12 22.21
CA ARG A 142 5.23 -7.43 23.35
C ARG A 142 5.25 -8.89 23.75
N THR A 143 5.16 -9.80 22.77
CA THR A 143 5.23 -11.25 23.02
C THR A 143 6.52 -11.63 23.74
N HIS A 144 7.62 -10.95 23.40
CA HIS A 144 8.96 -11.29 23.89
C HIS A 144 9.45 -10.40 25.03
N GLY A 145 8.63 -9.47 25.53
CA GLY A 145 8.99 -8.60 26.65
C GLY A 145 10.19 -7.68 26.40
N ILE A 146 10.47 -7.33 25.14
CA ILE A 146 11.61 -6.48 24.76
C ILE A 146 11.13 -5.03 24.54
N HIS A 147 10.97 -4.27 25.61
CA HIS A 147 10.45 -2.90 25.57
C HIS A 147 11.46 -1.85 26.05
N SER A 148 11.41 -0.67 25.45
CA SER A 148 12.04 0.55 25.96
C SER A 148 11.06 1.34 26.82
N ALA A 149 11.58 1.95 27.90
CA ALA A 149 10.78 2.81 28.77
C ALA A 149 10.48 4.17 28.13
N ASP A 150 11.30 4.62 27.18
CA ASP A 150 11.04 5.83 26.40
C ASP A 150 10.09 5.50 25.23
N PRO A 151 8.87 6.07 25.19
CA PRO A 151 7.92 5.81 24.11
C PRO A 151 8.46 6.18 22.72
N ALA A 152 9.28 7.21 22.59
CA ALA A 152 9.81 7.63 21.29
C ALA A 152 10.88 6.65 20.79
N ASP A 153 11.79 6.23 21.67
CA ASP A 153 12.77 5.18 21.38
C ASP A 153 12.08 3.85 21.07
N GLU A 154 11.06 3.46 21.85
CA GLU A 154 10.29 2.23 21.60
C GLU A 154 9.69 2.21 20.19
N GLN A 155 9.06 3.31 19.77
CA GLN A 155 8.49 3.40 18.42
C GLN A 155 9.54 3.38 17.30
N ARG A 156 10.79 3.81 17.55
CA ARG A 156 11.91 3.60 16.60
C ARG A 156 12.38 2.14 16.59
N ARG A 157 12.40 1.49 17.76
CA ARG A 157 12.77 0.08 17.90
C ARG A 157 11.73 -0.84 17.27
N VAL A 158 10.45 -0.47 17.25
CA VAL A 158 9.40 -1.16 16.50
C VAL A 158 9.71 -1.16 15.00
N ASP A 159 10.07 -0.02 14.40
CA ASP A 159 10.48 0.03 12.99
C ASP A 159 11.71 -0.83 12.71
N LEU A 160 12.69 -0.79 13.60
CA LEU A 160 13.91 -1.58 13.46
C LEU A 160 13.63 -3.08 13.61
N THR A 161 12.69 -3.45 14.49
CA THR A 161 12.22 -4.82 14.64
C THR A 161 11.52 -5.29 13.37
N ALA A 162 10.73 -4.44 12.70
CA ALA A 162 10.15 -4.78 11.40
C ALA A 162 11.23 -5.10 10.35
N VAL A 163 12.35 -4.35 10.33
CA VAL A 163 13.50 -4.65 9.47
C VAL A 163 14.14 -5.99 9.82
N TYR A 164 14.37 -6.25 11.11
CA TYR A 164 14.91 -7.52 11.62
C TYR A 164 14.05 -8.73 11.24
N LEU A 165 12.73 -8.60 11.25
CA LEU A 165 11.76 -9.65 10.87
C LEU A 165 11.66 -9.89 9.36
N GLY A 166 12.42 -9.17 8.52
CA GLY A 166 12.39 -9.30 7.07
C GLY A 166 11.44 -8.32 6.36
N PHE A 167 10.78 -7.41 7.09
CA PHE A 167 9.86 -6.42 6.51
C PHE A 167 10.55 -5.13 6.06
N GLY A 168 11.88 -5.09 6.07
CA GLY A 168 12.63 -3.84 5.89
C GLY A 168 12.41 -3.12 4.56
N ARG A 169 12.07 -3.84 3.48
CA ARG A 169 11.70 -3.21 2.20
C ARG A 169 10.37 -2.45 2.31
N LEU A 170 9.37 -3.02 2.98
CA LEU A 170 8.08 -2.37 3.24
C LEU A 170 8.26 -1.16 4.15
N THR A 171 9.03 -1.30 5.23
CA THR A 171 9.35 -0.21 6.16
C THR A 171 10.08 0.95 5.47
N ALA A 172 11.10 0.66 4.66
CA ALA A 172 11.86 1.68 3.95
C ALA A 172 11.05 2.39 2.86
N ASP A 173 10.10 1.71 2.20
CA ASP A 173 9.18 2.37 1.27
C ASP A 173 8.31 3.40 2.00
N ALA A 174 7.72 2.94 3.11
CA ALA A 174 6.70 3.68 3.85
C ALA A 174 7.25 4.85 4.67
N ALA A 175 8.56 4.88 4.93
CA ALA A 175 9.23 5.99 5.60
C ALA A 175 9.08 7.34 4.85
N HIS A 176 8.80 7.31 3.54
CA HIS A 176 8.43 8.50 2.77
C HIS A 176 7.60 8.13 1.54
N ARG A 177 6.27 8.21 1.67
CA ARG A 177 5.34 8.06 0.53
C ARG A 177 4.54 9.33 0.33
N TYR A 178 4.22 9.64 -0.91
CA TYR A 178 3.22 10.65 -1.23
C TYR A 178 1.87 9.94 -1.35
N ALA A 179 0.86 10.39 -0.60
CA ALA A 179 -0.49 9.89 -0.78
C ALA A 179 -0.94 10.12 -2.23
N LYS A 180 -1.67 9.17 -2.82
CA LYS A 180 -2.22 9.33 -4.17
C LYS A 180 -3.09 10.60 -4.22
N GLY A 181 -2.64 11.61 -4.96
CA GLY A 181 -3.33 12.90 -5.12
C GLY A 181 -3.07 13.93 -4.00
N GLY A 182 -2.18 13.63 -3.06
CA GLY A 182 -1.76 14.57 -2.01
C GLY A 182 -0.36 15.15 -2.30
N ASN A 183 -0.19 16.44 -2.03
CA ASN A 183 1.12 17.11 -2.11
C ASN A 183 1.94 16.97 -0.82
N ARG A 184 1.41 16.28 0.20
CA ARG A 184 2.10 16.08 1.48
C ARG A 184 2.57 14.64 1.60
N PRO A 185 3.84 14.42 1.97
CA PRO A 185 4.30 13.08 2.27
C PRO A 185 3.57 12.55 3.50
N VAL A 186 3.04 11.34 3.39
CA VAL A 186 2.57 10.54 4.51
C VAL A 186 3.75 9.70 4.97
N ARG A 187 4.05 9.77 6.27
CA ARG A 187 5.14 9.05 6.89
C ARG A 187 4.54 7.98 7.79
N GLN A 188 4.86 6.73 7.51
CA GLN A 188 4.57 5.64 8.43
C GLN A 188 5.86 5.32 9.20
N GLY A 189 5.76 5.42 10.53
CA GLY A 189 6.87 5.16 11.45
C GLY A 189 7.79 6.35 11.77
N LEU A 190 8.74 6.09 12.66
CA LEU A 190 9.65 7.09 13.24
C LEU A 190 11.07 7.06 12.68
N LEU A 191 11.51 5.99 12.03
CA LEU A 191 12.78 6.03 11.31
C LEU A 191 12.68 6.98 10.12
N SER A 192 13.72 7.80 9.92
CA SER A 192 13.82 8.63 8.72
C SER A 192 14.03 7.73 7.49
N PRO A 193 13.78 8.22 6.27
CA PRO A 193 14.02 7.43 5.06
C PRO A 193 15.48 6.94 4.97
N LYS A 194 16.43 7.80 5.34
CA LYS A 194 17.85 7.43 5.42
C LYS A 194 18.09 6.33 6.46
N ALA A 195 17.51 6.47 7.65
CA ALA A 195 17.66 5.50 8.73
C ALA A 195 17.04 4.14 8.38
N ALA A 196 15.84 4.11 7.80
CA ALA A 196 15.18 2.87 7.38
C ALA A 196 15.97 2.17 6.25
N CYS A 197 16.44 2.94 5.25
CA CYS A 197 17.32 2.40 4.19
C CYS A 197 18.66 1.92 4.74
N PHE A 198 19.24 2.59 5.74
CA PHE A 198 20.48 2.18 6.39
C PHE A 198 20.30 0.87 7.18
N ALA A 199 19.20 0.73 7.93
CA ALA A 199 18.87 -0.52 8.61
C ALA A 199 18.68 -1.69 7.64
N LEU A 200 17.96 -1.49 6.54
CA LEU A 200 17.81 -2.52 5.49
C LEU A 200 19.16 -2.85 4.82
N ALA A 201 20.02 -1.85 4.61
CA ALA A 201 21.37 -2.07 4.09
C ALA A 201 22.22 -2.89 5.06
N ALA A 202 22.08 -2.71 6.38
CA ALA A 202 22.75 -3.53 7.37
C ALA A 202 22.33 -4.99 7.27
N VAL A 203 21.03 -5.27 7.10
CA VAL A 203 20.55 -6.64 6.82
C VAL A 203 21.15 -7.19 5.52
N ALA A 204 21.14 -6.39 4.44
CA ALA A 204 21.66 -6.83 3.15
C ALA A 204 23.17 -7.14 3.17
N VAL A 205 23.96 -6.37 3.92
CA VAL A 205 25.40 -6.61 4.10
C VAL A 205 25.64 -7.78 5.05
N ALA A 206 24.90 -7.88 6.16
CA ALA A 206 24.99 -9.00 7.10
C ALA A 206 24.69 -10.35 6.43
N ARG A 207 23.78 -10.37 5.45
CA ARG A 207 23.43 -11.54 4.63
C ARG A 207 24.41 -11.82 3.49
N GLU A 208 25.47 -11.02 3.35
CA GLU A 208 26.44 -11.12 2.27
C GLU A 208 25.79 -11.10 0.87
N LEU A 209 24.73 -10.29 0.68
CA LEU A 209 24.01 -10.26 -0.59
C LEU A 209 24.91 -9.79 -1.74
N ASP A 210 24.80 -10.49 -2.85
CA ASP A 210 25.55 -10.21 -4.06
C ASP A 210 25.07 -8.93 -4.76
N ARG A 211 25.88 -8.41 -5.69
CA ARG A 211 25.56 -7.15 -6.41
C ARG A 211 24.21 -7.23 -7.14
N ARG A 212 23.83 -8.42 -7.65
CA ARG A 212 22.56 -8.61 -8.36
C ARG A 212 21.38 -8.46 -7.40
N SER A 213 21.42 -9.12 -6.24
CA SER A 213 20.38 -9.02 -5.22
C SER A 213 20.22 -7.60 -4.69
N ILE A 214 21.35 -6.92 -4.42
CA ILE A 214 21.34 -5.49 -4.04
C ILE A 214 20.67 -4.63 -5.13
N LYS A 215 20.99 -4.86 -6.41
CA LYS A 215 20.38 -4.14 -7.52
C LYS A 215 18.87 -4.40 -7.61
N THR A 216 18.43 -5.64 -7.40
CA THR A 216 17.01 -6.01 -7.40
C THR A 216 16.25 -5.30 -6.29
N ILE A 217 16.77 -5.31 -5.05
CA ILE A 217 16.17 -4.57 -3.92
C ILE A 217 16.09 -3.08 -4.25
N ALA A 218 17.18 -2.50 -4.75
CA ALA A 218 17.28 -1.09 -5.09
C ALA A 218 16.31 -0.67 -6.22
N ALA A 219 16.07 -1.56 -7.19
CA ALA A 219 15.19 -1.27 -8.32
C ALA A 219 13.74 -1.01 -7.91
N GLY A 220 13.28 -1.66 -6.83
CA GLY A 220 11.94 -1.46 -6.31
C GLY A 220 11.70 -0.09 -5.70
N PHE A 221 12.74 0.62 -5.25
CA PHE A 221 12.59 1.90 -4.54
C PHE A 221 12.38 3.10 -5.47
N GLN A 222 11.77 4.16 -4.93
CA GLN A 222 11.85 5.52 -5.48
C GLN A 222 13.30 6.04 -5.48
N ALA A 223 13.57 7.08 -6.29
CA ALA A 223 14.93 7.56 -6.54
C ALA A 223 15.73 7.89 -5.27
N ASN A 224 15.12 8.59 -4.30
CA ASN A 224 15.79 9.00 -3.07
C ASN A 224 16.13 7.79 -2.17
N GLN A 225 15.14 6.95 -1.84
CA GLN A 225 15.37 5.72 -1.05
C GLN A 225 16.38 4.79 -1.72
N ARG A 226 16.35 4.69 -3.07
CA ARG A 226 17.33 3.92 -3.84
C ARG A 226 18.75 4.44 -3.62
N ALA A 227 18.95 5.76 -3.64
CA ALA A 227 20.25 6.38 -3.39
C ALA A 227 20.72 6.14 -1.95
N PHE A 228 19.84 6.37 -0.96
CA PHE A 228 20.15 6.14 0.46
C PHE A 228 20.54 4.68 0.73
N PHE A 229 19.79 3.71 0.19
CA PHE A 229 20.07 2.29 0.36
C PHE A 229 21.41 1.90 -0.26
N LYS A 230 21.67 2.27 -1.51
CA LYS A 230 22.94 1.95 -2.18
C LYS A 230 24.14 2.52 -1.45
N ARG A 231 24.06 3.81 -1.05
CA ARG A 231 25.16 4.45 -0.33
C ARG A 231 25.38 3.82 1.04
N SER A 232 24.31 3.43 1.73
CA SER A 232 24.40 2.72 3.00
C SER A 232 25.09 1.35 2.86
N VAL A 233 24.79 0.59 1.80
CA VAL A 233 25.46 -0.70 1.51
C VAL A 233 26.95 -0.51 1.29
N GLU A 234 27.36 0.52 0.54
CA GLU A 234 28.77 0.84 0.32
C GLU A 234 29.47 1.19 1.62
N ALA A 235 28.88 2.08 2.42
CA ALA A 235 29.43 2.50 3.70
C ALA A 235 29.59 1.31 4.67
N LEU A 236 28.57 0.45 4.77
CA LEU A 236 28.55 -0.70 5.68
C LEU A 236 29.49 -1.84 5.27
N ARG A 237 29.90 -1.93 4.01
CA ARG A 237 30.91 -2.92 3.57
C ARG A 237 32.34 -2.55 3.97
N GLY A 238 32.59 -1.28 4.29
CA GLY A 238 33.92 -0.78 4.67
C GLY A 238 34.05 -0.41 6.14
N ILE A 239 33.13 -0.83 7.01
CA ILE A 239 33.24 -0.54 8.45
C ILE A 239 34.21 -1.51 9.13
N GLU A 240 34.89 -1.00 10.15
CA GLU A 240 35.75 -1.77 11.05
C GLU A 240 35.23 -1.64 12.49
N PRO A 241 35.04 -2.75 13.24
CA PRO A 241 35.15 -4.13 12.78
C PRO A 241 34.07 -4.50 11.75
N PRO A 242 34.22 -5.62 11.01
CA PRO A 242 33.23 -6.08 10.06
C PRO A 242 31.83 -6.15 10.65
N LEU A 243 30.80 -5.83 9.84
CA LEU A 243 29.42 -5.74 10.33
C LEU A 243 28.92 -7.00 11.04
N ALA A 244 29.35 -8.19 10.59
CA ALA A 244 28.98 -9.45 11.22
C ALA A 244 29.46 -9.54 12.68
N GLU A 245 30.72 -9.16 12.93
CA GLU A 245 31.29 -9.11 14.29
C GLU A 245 30.56 -8.07 15.14
N ARG A 246 30.34 -6.89 14.58
CA ARG A 246 29.64 -5.80 15.29
C ARG A 246 28.22 -6.16 15.72
N LEU A 247 27.52 -6.96 14.90
CA LEU A 247 26.17 -7.44 15.21
C LEU A 247 26.15 -8.73 16.05
N GLY A 248 27.32 -9.33 16.34
CA GLY A 248 27.42 -10.60 17.04
C GLY A 248 26.85 -11.78 16.25
N LEU A 249 27.03 -11.79 14.93
CA LEU A 249 26.49 -12.81 14.03
C LEU A 249 27.44 -14.02 13.94
N PRO A 250 26.90 -15.25 13.89
CA PRO A 250 27.71 -16.43 13.68
C PRO A 250 28.27 -16.47 12.24
N PRO A 251 29.35 -17.23 12.00
CA PRO A 251 29.88 -17.43 10.65
C PRO A 251 28.86 -18.17 9.77
N ARG A 252 28.94 -17.94 8.45
CA ARG A 252 27.97 -18.45 7.47
C ARG A 252 27.66 -19.96 7.54
N PRO A 253 28.62 -20.87 7.78
CA PRO A 253 28.34 -22.30 7.92
C PRO A 253 27.42 -22.66 9.11
N GLU A 254 27.31 -21.78 10.10
CA GLU A 254 26.45 -21.97 11.29
C GLU A 254 25.06 -21.33 11.13
N TRP A 255 24.78 -20.72 9.98
CA TRP A 255 23.46 -20.12 9.75
C TRP A 255 22.38 -21.20 9.64
N PRO A 256 21.17 -20.95 10.19
CA PRO A 256 20.06 -21.86 10.01
C PRO A 256 19.69 -21.96 8.53
N SER A 257 19.05 -23.06 8.14
CA SER A 257 18.48 -23.16 6.80
C SER A 257 17.39 -22.10 6.62
N PRO A 258 17.33 -21.40 5.47
CA PRO A 258 16.25 -20.48 5.18
C PRO A 258 14.90 -21.20 5.21
N PRO A 259 13.84 -20.57 5.76
CA PRO A 259 12.52 -21.16 5.76
C PRO A 259 12.00 -21.30 4.33
N SER A 260 11.20 -22.33 4.08
CA SER A 260 10.59 -22.54 2.77
C SER A 260 9.55 -21.47 2.50
N LEU A 261 9.73 -20.69 1.42
CA LEU A 261 8.73 -19.70 1.01
C LEU A 261 7.39 -20.37 0.70
N ALA A 262 7.40 -21.60 0.16
CA ALA A 262 6.18 -22.35 -0.12
C ALA A 262 5.42 -22.73 1.16
N GLU A 263 6.11 -23.01 2.26
CA GLU A 263 5.49 -23.25 3.56
C GLU A 263 4.93 -21.95 4.15
N LEU A 264 5.70 -20.87 4.08
CA LEU A 264 5.30 -19.56 4.58
C LEU A 264 4.14 -18.94 3.80
N THR A 265 3.94 -19.33 2.55
CA THR A 265 2.86 -18.86 1.66
C THR A 265 1.76 -19.88 1.45
N ALA A 266 1.81 -21.04 2.12
CA ALA A 266 0.74 -22.03 2.08
C ALA A 266 -0.60 -21.42 2.53
N PRO A 267 -1.75 -21.95 2.07
CA PRO A 267 -3.06 -21.47 2.50
C PRO A 267 -3.18 -21.40 4.03
N LEU A 268 -3.76 -20.31 4.54
CA LEU A 268 -3.91 -20.10 5.98
C LEU A 268 -4.85 -21.18 6.57
N ARG A 269 -4.45 -21.81 7.68
CA ARG A 269 -5.25 -22.84 8.37
C ARG A 269 -6.45 -22.21 9.10
N GLY A 270 -7.59 -22.91 9.17
CA GLY A 270 -8.80 -22.43 9.87
C GLY A 270 -9.59 -21.37 9.09
N GLY A 271 -9.68 -21.55 7.76
CA GLY A 271 -10.46 -20.72 6.87
C GLY A 271 -11.94 -21.12 6.82
N ASP A 272 -12.67 -20.96 7.93
CA ASP A 272 -14.14 -20.88 7.85
C ASP A 272 -14.59 -19.60 7.11
N ASP A 273 -13.67 -18.63 6.93
CA ASP A 273 -13.86 -17.48 6.04
C ASP A 273 -14.08 -17.92 4.57
N ASP A 274 -13.59 -19.08 4.12
CA ASP A 274 -13.83 -19.54 2.74
C ASP A 274 -15.17 -20.31 2.60
N ALA A 275 -15.71 -20.96 3.64
CA ALA A 275 -16.96 -21.71 3.50
C ALA A 275 -18.20 -20.79 3.49
N ASP A 276 -18.17 -19.72 4.29
CA ASP A 276 -19.23 -18.70 4.27
C ASP A 276 -18.99 -17.62 3.19
N GLU A 277 -17.74 -17.31 2.79
CA GLU A 277 -17.51 -16.44 1.61
C GLU A 277 -17.67 -17.17 0.26
N VAL A 278 -17.50 -18.50 0.15
CA VAL A 278 -17.74 -19.23 -1.13
C VAL A 278 -19.23 -19.37 -1.44
N ALA A 279 -20.11 -19.40 -0.43
CA ALA A 279 -21.55 -19.19 -0.63
C ALA A 279 -21.90 -17.70 -0.94
N GLU A 280 -21.02 -16.76 -0.61
CA GLU A 280 -21.07 -15.35 -1.01
C GLU A 280 -20.18 -15.02 -2.24
N VAL A 281 -19.75 -16.02 -3.01
CA VAL A 281 -19.30 -15.85 -4.42
C VAL A 281 -20.53 -15.65 -5.34
N ALA A 282 -21.56 -15.00 -4.81
CA ALA A 282 -22.49 -14.20 -5.59
C ALA A 282 -21.89 -12.79 -5.70
N GLU A 283 -21.17 -12.54 -6.81
CA GLU A 283 -21.02 -11.26 -7.51
C GLU A 283 -21.07 -9.98 -6.67
N GLU A 284 -19.99 -9.18 -6.59
CA GLU A 284 -20.07 -7.70 -6.48
C GLU A 284 -21.22 -7.09 -5.61
N ARG A 285 -21.66 -7.71 -4.51
CA ARG A 285 -22.91 -7.37 -3.79
C ARG A 285 -22.86 -5.99 -3.13
N GLY A 286 -21.67 -5.43 -2.90
CA GLY A 286 -21.54 -4.08 -2.38
C GLY A 286 -22.01 -2.99 -3.37
N ILE A 287 -22.11 -3.30 -4.67
CA ILE A 287 -22.57 -2.36 -5.69
C ILE A 287 -23.85 -2.87 -6.33
N VAL A 288 -23.98 -4.16 -6.63
CA VAL A 288 -25.14 -4.70 -7.34
C VAL A 288 -26.40 -4.52 -6.50
N GLY A 289 -27.32 -3.67 -6.97
CA GLY A 289 -28.52 -3.29 -6.22
C GLY A 289 -28.30 -2.35 -5.02
N ALA A 290 -27.07 -1.90 -4.73
CA ALA A 290 -26.76 -1.07 -3.56
C ALA A 290 -27.50 0.28 -3.55
N ASN A 291 -27.91 0.76 -4.73
CA ASN A 291 -28.69 1.97 -4.90
C ASN A 291 -30.10 1.69 -5.44
N LYS A 292 -30.61 0.45 -5.35
CA LYS A 292 -31.96 0.13 -5.83
C LYS A 292 -33.00 1.07 -5.21
N GLY A 293 -33.72 1.79 -6.06
CA GLY A 293 -34.72 2.80 -5.66
C GLY A 293 -34.17 4.15 -5.18
N LYS A 294 -32.84 4.31 -5.06
CA LYS A 294 -32.20 5.61 -4.76
C LYS A 294 -31.89 6.37 -6.04
N PRO A 295 -31.91 7.72 -6.02
CA PRO A 295 -31.53 8.52 -7.17
C PRO A 295 -30.03 8.36 -7.48
N VAL A 296 -29.71 8.20 -8.76
CA VAL A 296 -28.34 8.33 -9.29
C VAL A 296 -28.37 9.24 -10.52
N PHE A 297 -27.20 9.72 -10.96
CA PHE A 297 -27.10 10.67 -12.06
C PHE A 297 -26.13 10.16 -13.12
N ARG A 298 -26.33 10.58 -14.37
CA ARG A 298 -25.35 10.41 -15.44
C ARG A 298 -24.27 11.47 -15.27
N VAL A 299 -23.01 11.05 -15.23
CA VAL A 299 -21.86 11.94 -15.27
C VAL A 299 -21.31 11.92 -16.68
N GLU A 300 -21.48 13.02 -17.41
CA GLU A 300 -20.92 13.15 -18.75
C GLU A 300 -19.41 13.41 -18.67
N ARG A 301 -18.63 12.53 -19.27
CA ARG A 301 -17.19 12.75 -19.46
C ARG A 301 -16.86 12.72 -20.94
N ARG A 302 -16.00 13.63 -21.36
CA ARG A 302 -15.40 13.60 -22.70
C ARG A 302 -14.46 12.40 -22.77
N ALA A 303 -14.68 11.50 -23.73
CA ALA A 303 -13.83 10.32 -23.90
C ALA A 303 -12.44 10.68 -24.48
N GLY A 304 -12.30 11.89 -25.03
CA GLY A 304 -11.11 12.34 -25.77
C GLY A 304 -9.78 12.08 -25.10
N LEU A 305 -9.62 12.40 -23.82
CA LEU A 305 -8.34 12.19 -23.14
C LEU A 305 -7.98 10.69 -23.03
N ARG A 306 -8.99 9.84 -22.82
CA ARG A 306 -8.77 8.39 -22.72
C ARG A 306 -8.42 7.79 -24.08
N ILE A 307 -9.19 8.15 -25.11
CA ILE A 307 -8.96 7.68 -26.48
C ILE A 307 -7.58 8.14 -26.96
N ALA A 308 -7.25 9.41 -26.79
CA ALA A 308 -5.93 9.95 -27.14
C ALA A 308 -4.80 9.20 -26.44
N ARG A 309 -4.92 8.95 -25.13
CA ARG A 309 -3.92 8.18 -24.37
C ARG A 309 -3.75 6.76 -24.92
N THR A 310 -4.84 6.06 -25.21
CA THR A 310 -4.80 4.69 -25.76
C THR A 310 -4.15 4.67 -27.14
N VAL A 311 -4.52 5.61 -28.03
CA VAL A 311 -3.95 5.69 -29.37
C VAL A 311 -2.46 6.03 -29.33
N VAL A 312 -2.05 7.02 -28.54
CA VAL A 312 -0.62 7.39 -28.37
C VAL A 312 0.18 6.19 -27.88
N MET A 313 -0.32 5.48 -26.85
CA MET A 313 0.37 4.31 -26.29
C MET A 313 0.50 3.20 -27.35
N ALA A 314 -0.56 2.91 -28.09
CA ALA A 314 -0.54 1.91 -29.16
C ALA A 314 0.44 2.29 -30.27
N CYS A 315 0.47 3.57 -30.69
CA CYS A 315 1.41 4.07 -31.69
C CYS A 315 2.86 3.94 -31.24
N VAL A 316 3.18 4.28 -29.99
CA VAL A 316 4.55 4.15 -29.47
C VAL A 316 4.96 2.67 -29.36
N MET A 317 4.09 1.79 -28.89
CA MET A 317 4.40 0.36 -28.79
C MET A 317 4.61 -0.28 -30.15
N LEU A 318 3.73 0.00 -31.13
CA LEU A 318 3.85 -0.53 -32.49
C LEU A 318 5.04 0.10 -33.23
N GLY A 319 5.26 1.41 -33.06
CA GLY A 319 6.40 2.11 -33.64
C GLY A 319 7.74 1.59 -33.10
N GLY A 320 7.83 1.32 -31.80
CA GLY A 320 9.04 0.73 -31.19
C GLY A 320 9.35 -0.70 -31.69
N LEU A 321 8.36 -1.44 -32.20
CA LEU A 321 8.58 -2.70 -32.90
C LEU A 321 9.12 -2.46 -34.33
N ALA A 322 8.64 -1.41 -35.00
CA ALA A 322 9.06 -1.04 -36.35
C ALA A 322 10.46 -0.42 -36.43
N THR A 323 10.99 0.13 -35.32
CA THR A 323 12.37 0.65 -35.26
C THR A 323 13.41 -0.44 -34.98
N ARG A 324 13.05 -1.73 -34.98
CA ARG A 324 14.01 -2.82 -34.71
C ARG A 324 14.87 -3.09 -35.96
N PRO A 325 16.19 -3.25 -35.81
CA PRO A 325 17.11 -3.45 -36.94
C PRO A 325 16.84 -4.71 -37.77
N GLN A 326 16.07 -5.67 -37.23
CA GLN A 326 15.68 -6.90 -37.93
C GLN A 326 14.60 -6.68 -39.01
N MET A 327 13.88 -5.56 -39.01
CA MET A 327 12.79 -5.29 -39.97
C MET A 327 13.14 -4.27 -41.06
N GLY A 328 14.42 -3.88 -41.16
CA GLY A 328 14.84 -2.74 -41.96
C GLY A 328 14.39 -1.42 -41.31
N GLU A 329 15.24 -0.40 -41.30
CA GLU A 329 14.89 0.91 -40.73
C GLU A 329 13.82 1.60 -41.59
N LEU A 330 12.55 1.25 -41.37
CA LEU A 330 11.42 1.84 -42.08
C LEU A 330 11.04 3.21 -41.50
N LEU A 331 11.27 3.44 -40.20
CA LEU A 331 10.94 4.67 -39.49
C LEU A 331 11.99 4.98 -38.43
N THR A 332 12.33 6.26 -38.27
CA THR A 332 13.15 6.72 -37.14
C THR A 332 12.30 6.90 -35.87
N MET A 333 12.91 6.84 -34.69
CA MET A 333 12.18 7.04 -33.43
C MET A 333 11.54 8.44 -33.36
N GLU A 334 12.17 9.45 -33.96
CA GLU A 334 11.61 10.80 -34.07
C GLU A 334 10.30 10.81 -34.87
N GLN A 335 10.23 10.08 -35.98
CA GLN A 335 9.01 9.94 -36.78
C GLN A 335 7.90 9.22 -36.02
N VAL A 336 8.25 8.19 -35.22
CA VAL A 336 7.29 7.48 -34.36
C VAL A 336 6.70 8.42 -33.30
N VAL A 337 7.55 9.21 -32.62
CA VAL A 337 7.10 10.15 -31.59
C VAL A 337 6.25 11.26 -32.21
N ALA A 338 6.69 11.85 -33.32
CA ALA A 338 5.93 12.89 -34.02
C ALA A 338 4.56 12.37 -34.48
N GLY A 339 4.52 11.16 -35.06
CA GLY A 339 3.28 10.50 -35.48
C GLY A 339 2.34 10.23 -34.30
N ALA A 340 2.87 9.75 -33.17
CA ALA A 340 2.08 9.52 -31.97
C ALA A 340 1.48 10.82 -31.42
N ILE A 341 2.22 11.94 -31.44
CA ILE A 341 1.72 13.26 -31.02
C ILE A 341 0.57 13.72 -31.93
N VAL A 342 0.76 13.67 -33.25
CA VAL A 342 -0.28 14.08 -34.22
C VAL A 342 -1.54 13.23 -34.07
N LEU A 343 -1.40 11.90 -33.98
CA LEU A 343 -2.51 10.98 -33.75
C LEU A 343 -3.18 11.19 -32.40
N GLY A 344 -2.41 11.52 -31.36
CA GLY A 344 -2.93 11.87 -30.04
C GLY A 344 -3.79 13.13 -30.05
N ILE A 345 -3.33 14.19 -30.72
CA ILE A 345 -4.10 15.44 -30.87
C ILE A 345 -5.36 15.20 -31.70
N ALA A 346 -5.25 14.51 -32.85
CA ALA A 346 -6.39 14.16 -33.68
C ALA A 346 -7.43 13.32 -32.91
N SER A 347 -6.97 12.35 -32.12
CA SER A 347 -7.81 11.50 -31.26
C SER A 347 -8.44 12.28 -30.12
N LEU A 348 -7.77 13.31 -29.57
CA LEU A 348 -8.33 14.17 -28.55
C LEU A 348 -9.47 15.03 -29.12
N LEU A 349 -9.26 15.60 -30.32
CA LEU A 349 -10.26 16.40 -31.03
C LEU A 349 -11.47 15.53 -31.41
N LEU A 350 -11.25 14.39 -32.06
CA LEU A 350 -12.32 13.48 -32.47
C LEU A 350 -13.01 12.86 -31.25
N GLY A 351 -12.24 12.47 -30.25
CA GLY A 351 -12.72 11.93 -28.98
C GLY A 351 -13.52 12.92 -28.13
N SER A 352 -13.40 14.22 -28.40
CA SER A 352 -14.24 15.25 -27.76
C SER A 352 -15.70 15.22 -28.25
N LEU A 353 -15.95 14.65 -29.43
CA LEU A 353 -17.30 14.43 -29.98
C LEU A 353 -18.01 13.26 -29.29
N PHE A 354 -17.26 12.33 -28.71
CA PHE A 354 -17.80 11.18 -28.00
C PHE A 354 -17.96 11.51 -26.50
N ARG A 355 -19.21 11.57 -26.05
CA ARG A 355 -19.56 11.67 -24.64
C ARG A 355 -19.84 10.27 -24.10
N GLU A 356 -19.18 9.91 -23.02
CA GLU A 356 -19.49 8.72 -22.25
C GLU A 356 -20.23 9.14 -20.99
N SER A 357 -21.37 8.53 -20.74
CA SER A 357 -22.13 8.73 -19.51
C SER A 357 -21.82 7.60 -18.54
N ARG A 358 -21.52 7.93 -17.29
CA ARG A 358 -21.31 6.94 -16.21
C ARG A 358 -22.20 7.21 -15.01
N CYS A 359 -22.49 6.17 -14.24
CA CYS A 359 -23.19 6.31 -12.97
C CYS A 359 -22.40 7.20 -11.99
N SER A 360 -23.09 8.12 -11.31
CA SER A 360 -22.52 9.04 -10.33
C SER A 360 -22.03 8.39 -9.03
N GLU A 361 -22.45 7.14 -8.75
CA GLU A 361 -22.01 6.41 -7.56
C GLU A 361 -20.51 6.06 -7.63
N PRO A 362 -19.67 6.57 -6.71
CA PRO A 362 -18.21 6.41 -6.77
C PRO A 362 -17.72 4.98 -6.90
N LYS A 363 -18.41 4.02 -6.28
CA LYS A 363 -18.07 2.60 -6.35
C LYS A 363 -18.63 1.93 -7.61
N CYS A 364 -19.70 2.44 -8.20
CA CYS A 364 -20.39 1.81 -9.33
C CYS A 364 -19.70 2.08 -10.67
N GLY A 365 -19.58 3.35 -11.07
CA GLY A 365 -18.95 3.77 -12.33
C GLY A 365 -19.46 3.12 -13.63
N ALA A 366 -20.61 2.44 -13.61
CA ALA A 366 -21.16 1.72 -14.75
C ALA A 366 -21.42 2.65 -15.94
N SER A 367 -21.19 2.17 -17.17
CA SER A 367 -21.50 2.91 -18.39
C SER A 367 -23.02 2.96 -18.58
N LEU A 368 -23.56 4.15 -18.76
CA LEU A 368 -25.00 4.40 -18.90
C LEU A 368 -25.30 4.85 -20.33
N ARG A 369 -26.26 4.20 -20.98
CA ARG A 369 -26.78 4.67 -22.26
C ARG A 369 -27.86 5.74 -22.03
N PRO A 370 -28.10 6.64 -23.01
CA PRO A 370 -29.12 7.68 -22.88
C PRO A 370 -30.52 7.13 -22.55
N GLU A 371 -30.87 5.97 -23.09
CA GLU A 371 -32.17 5.32 -22.92
C GLU A 371 -32.36 4.61 -21.57
N MET A 372 -31.30 4.41 -20.79
CA MET A 372 -31.39 3.69 -19.51
C MET A 372 -32.04 4.58 -18.45
N THR A 373 -33.15 4.13 -17.84
CA THR A 373 -33.78 4.79 -16.69
C THR A 373 -33.26 4.28 -15.35
N GLU A 374 -32.58 3.14 -15.34
CA GLU A 374 -31.95 2.53 -14.17
C GLU A 374 -30.51 2.13 -14.49
N CYS A 375 -29.63 2.22 -13.49
CA CYS A 375 -28.26 1.76 -13.62
C CYS A 375 -28.21 0.23 -13.62
N PRO A 376 -27.68 -0.44 -14.66
CA PRO A 376 -27.70 -1.90 -14.78
C PRO A 376 -26.83 -2.60 -13.74
N ARG A 377 -25.92 -1.86 -13.10
CA ARG A 377 -25.05 -2.39 -12.04
C ARG A 377 -25.65 -2.11 -10.67
N CYS A 378 -25.78 -0.84 -10.25
CA CYS A 378 -26.22 -0.54 -8.88
C CYS A 378 -27.73 -0.50 -8.64
N GLY A 379 -28.56 -0.61 -9.68
CA GLY A 379 -30.01 -0.54 -9.58
C GLY A 379 -30.57 0.86 -9.28
N GLY A 380 -29.73 1.89 -9.20
CA GLY A 380 -30.17 3.27 -8.96
C GLY A 380 -31.02 3.83 -10.10
N THR A 381 -32.06 4.57 -9.74
CA THR A 381 -32.94 5.27 -10.70
C THR A 381 -32.23 6.51 -11.21
N ILE A 382 -32.07 6.62 -12.52
CA ILE A 382 -31.32 7.71 -13.14
C ILE A 382 -32.24 8.95 -13.24
N ARG A 383 -31.97 9.96 -12.41
CA ARG A 383 -32.83 11.16 -12.27
C ARG A 383 -32.37 12.38 -13.06
N GLY A 384 -31.16 12.36 -13.61
CA GLY A 384 -30.65 13.48 -14.39
C GLY A 384 -29.21 13.30 -14.84
N THR A 385 -28.63 14.38 -15.35
CA THR A 385 -27.24 14.45 -15.79
C THR A 385 -26.51 15.56 -15.04
N ILE A 386 -25.35 15.24 -14.47
CA ILE A 386 -24.45 16.18 -13.78
C ILE A 386 -23.10 16.23 -14.49
N ARG A 387 -22.34 17.31 -14.33
CA ARG A 387 -21.04 17.49 -14.99
C ARG A 387 -19.91 16.81 -14.21
N HIS A 388 -20.04 16.75 -12.89
CA HIS A 388 -19.01 16.19 -12.03
C HIS A 388 -19.60 15.34 -10.90
N PRO A 389 -18.99 14.20 -10.50
CA PRO A 389 -19.53 13.34 -9.43
C PRO A 389 -19.75 14.05 -8.09
N ARG A 390 -19.02 15.13 -7.82
CA ARG A 390 -19.17 15.94 -6.60
C ARG A 390 -20.48 16.74 -6.56
N GLU A 391 -21.09 16.98 -7.71
CA GLU A 391 -22.39 17.66 -7.81
C GLU A 391 -23.56 16.75 -7.39
N ARG A 392 -23.29 15.48 -7.08
CA ARG A 392 -24.31 14.50 -6.71
C ARG A 392 -25.16 14.96 -5.53
N LEU A 393 -24.53 15.40 -4.43
CA LEU A 393 -25.27 15.80 -3.22
C LEU A 393 -26.21 16.97 -3.50
N ALA A 394 -25.73 18.00 -4.18
CA ALA A 394 -26.55 19.15 -4.58
C ALA A 394 -27.71 18.73 -5.50
N ALA A 395 -27.50 17.77 -6.40
CA ALA A 395 -28.54 17.26 -7.27
C ALA A 395 -29.58 16.38 -6.52
N GLU A 396 -29.17 15.64 -5.49
CA GLU A 396 -30.07 14.90 -4.60
C GLU A 396 -30.91 15.85 -3.74
N GLU A 397 -30.31 16.92 -3.24
CA GLU A 397 -31.00 17.99 -2.48
C GLU A 397 -32.05 18.70 -3.35
N ALA A 398 -31.71 19.04 -4.60
CA ALA A 398 -32.66 19.65 -5.54
C ALA A 398 -33.88 18.75 -5.81
N LEU A 399 -33.66 17.45 -6.03
CA LEU A 399 -34.76 16.49 -6.22
C LEU A 399 -35.65 16.34 -4.97
N SER A 400 -35.04 16.42 -3.78
CA SER A 400 -35.78 16.34 -2.51
C SER A 400 -36.64 17.59 -2.30
N ALA A 401 -36.09 18.77 -2.61
CA ALA A 401 -36.82 20.04 -2.54
C ALA A 401 -38.00 20.10 -3.52
N GLU A 402 -37.85 19.55 -4.73
CA GLU A 402 -38.95 19.42 -5.70
C GLU A 402 -40.06 18.49 -5.21
N ALA A 403 -39.72 17.43 -4.48
CA ALA A 403 -40.68 16.48 -3.91
C ALA A 403 -41.45 17.05 -2.71
N GLU A 404 -40.85 17.97 -1.96
CA GLU A 404 -41.45 18.61 -0.78
C GLU A 404 -42.29 19.85 -1.10
N ALA A 405 -42.16 20.42 -2.30
CA ALA A 405 -42.97 21.56 -2.73
C ALA A 405 -44.47 21.19 -2.67
N PRO A 406 -45.28 21.83 -1.79
CA PRO A 406 -46.68 21.47 -1.65
C PRO A 406 -47.41 21.64 -2.99
N LEU A 407 -48.31 20.71 -3.31
CA LEU A 407 -49.20 20.73 -4.48
C LEU A 407 -50.24 21.87 -4.39
N SER A 408 -49.82 23.08 -4.04
CA SER A 408 -50.67 24.24 -3.71
C SER A 408 -51.28 24.93 -4.93
N GLY A 409 -51.52 24.20 -6.04
CA GLY A 409 -51.99 24.77 -7.31
C GLY A 409 -53.27 24.16 -7.86
N GLY A 410 -54.03 23.40 -7.07
CA GLY A 410 -55.20 22.65 -7.54
C GLY A 410 -56.51 23.01 -6.86
N SER A 411 -56.85 24.30 -6.71
CA SER A 411 -58.21 24.71 -6.31
C SER A 411 -58.46 26.20 -6.54
N SER A 412 -58.97 26.55 -7.73
CA SER A 412 -60.02 27.58 -7.89
C SER A 412 -60.41 27.68 -9.36
N GLY A 413 -61.62 27.24 -9.70
CA GLY A 413 -62.20 27.39 -11.03
C GLY A 413 -63.48 26.58 -11.18
N ALA A 414 -64.47 26.89 -10.36
CA ALA A 414 -65.88 26.65 -10.64
C ALA A 414 -66.42 27.82 -11.48
#